data_AF-A0A6J0JSZ4-F1
#
_entry.id   AF-A0A6J0JSZ4-F1
#
_cell.length_a   1.000
_cell.length_b   1.000
_cell.length_c   1.000
_cell.angle_alpha   90.00
_cell.angle_beta   90.00
_cell.angle_gamma   90.00
#
_symmetry.space_group_name_H-M   'P 1'
#
loop_
_entity.id
_entity.type
_entity.pdbx_description
1 polymer ?
#
loop_
_entity_poly.entity_id
_entity_poly.type
_entity_poly.pdbx_seq_one_letter_code
_entity_poly.pdbx_strand_id
1 'polypeptide(L)'
;MGRAFGIELEGPVYTCKWCDTHLGVPSDLISKETEDGCLVYVFSRLFNTILLAEANADFHDIYCVGCSNDIGLYGVSDPNCFRVLRSELQGPEGSDDEV
;
A
#
# COMPACT_ATOMS: atom_id res chain seq x y z
N MET A 1 25.38 -1.15 -1.64
CA MET A 1 24.00 -0.70 -1.34
C MET A 1 23.44 -0.05 -2.60
N GLY A 2 22.35 -0.58 -3.15
CA GLY A 2 21.71 -0.02 -4.35
C GLY A 2 20.96 1.27 -4.03
N ARG A 3 20.66 2.08 -5.05
CA ARG A 3 19.74 3.21 -4.93
C ARG A 3 18.35 2.72 -5.32
N ALA A 4 17.39 2.80 -4.42
CA ALA A 4 15.99 2.67 -4.78
C ALA A 4 15.53 4.00 -5.41
N PHE A 5 14.89 3.92 -6.58
CA PHE A 5 14.24 5.07 -7.21
C PHE A 5 12.76 5.00 -6.89
N GLY A 6 12.26 5.99 -6.14
CA GLY A 6 10.83 6.17 -5.88
C GLY A 6 10.17 7.04 -6.94
N ILE A 7 8.90 6.78 -7.21
CA ILE A 7 8.02 7.64 -7.99
C ILE A 7 7.44 8.69 -7.04
N GLU A 8 7.64 9.97 -7.34
CA GLU A 8 6.93 11.06 -6.68
C GLU A 8 5.54 11.21 -7.32
N LEU A 9 4.50 11.09 -6.49
CA LEU A 9 3.11 11.25 -6.90
C LEU A 9 2.65 12.69 -6.62
N GLU A 10 1.86 13.27 -7.52
CA GLU A 10 1.30 14.62 -7.37
C GLU A 10 -0.12 14.59 -6.78
N GLY A 11 -0.47 15.62 -6.00
CA GLY A 11 -1.81 15.79 -5.44
C GLY A 11 -2.01 15.06 -4.09
N PRO A 12 -3.25 14.67 -3.74
CA PRO A 12 -3.52 13.93 -2.52
C PRO A 12 -2.94 12.51 -2.62
N VAL A 13 -2.11 12.12 -1.65
CA VAL A 13 -1.35 10.88 -1.67
C VAL A 13 -1.50 10.15 -0.33
N TYR A 14 -1.65 8.83 -0.40
CA TYR A 14 -1.44 7.94 0.73
C TYR A 14 0.04 7.65 0.86
N THR A 15 0.63 7.92 2.02
CA THR A 15 2.05 7.69 2.29
C THR A 15 2.25 6.57 3.29
N CYS A 16 3.45 5.99 3.28
CA CYS A 16 3.89 5.07 4.31
C CYS A 16 3.99 5.83 5.63
N LYS A 17 3.24 5.39 6.64
CA LYS A 17 3.24 6.02 7.97
C LYS A 17 4.62 6.13 8.62
N TRP A 18 5.56 5.26 8.23
CA TRP A 18 6.86 5.14 8.89
C TRP A 18 7.96 5.97 8.24
N CYS A 19 7.83 6.33 6.97
CA CYS A 19 8.90 6.97 6.21
C CYS A 19 8.43 7.94 5.12
N ASP A 20 7.13 8.26 5.11
CA ASP A 20 6.48 9.21 4.19
C ASP A 20 6.61 8.86 2.70
N THR A 21 7.07 7.66 2.36
CA THR A 21 7.14 7.20 0.96
C THR A 21 5.74 7.18 0.34
N HIS A 22 5.58 7.74 -0.86
CA HIS A 22 4.29 7.78 -1.55
C HIS A 22 3.88 6.36 -1.97
N LEU A 23 2.72 5.87 -1.52
CA LEU A 23 2.27 4.49 -1.78
C LEU A 23 1.09 4.43 -2.75
N GLY A 24 0.21 5.43 -2.75
CA GLY A 24 -1.00 5.40 -3.59
C GLY A 24 -1.70 6.74 -3.67
N VAL A 25 -2.70 6.81 -4.54
CA VAL A 25 -3.57 7.98 -4.71
C VAL A 25 -5.03 7.59 -4.50
N PRO A 26 -5.91 8.53 -4.07
CA PRO A 26 -7.32 8.24 -3.85
C PRO A 26 -8.08 7.70 -5.07
N SER A 27 -7.69 8.07 -6.28
CA SER A 27 -8.33 7.58 -7.50
C SER A 27 -8.12 6.08 -7.74
N ASP A 28 -7.10 5.49 -7.12
CA ASP A 28 -6.81 4.07 -7.20
C ASP A 28 -7.40 3.30 -6.00
N LEU A 29 -8.01 3.97 -5.02
CA LEU A 29 -8.67 3.30 -3.88
C LEU A 29 -10.04 2.74 -4.34
N ILE A 30 -10.16 1.41 -4.36
CA ILE A 30 -11.37 0.69 -4.75
C ILE A 30 -12.36 0.63 -3.59
N SER A 31 -11.90 0.17 -2.42
CA SER A 31 -12.76 -0.06 -1.25
C SER A 31 -11.99 0.09 0.06
N LYS A 32 -12.74 0.35 1.14
CA LYS A 32 -12.28 0.27 2.53
C LYS A 32 -13.06 -0.84 3.20
N GLU A 33 -12.37 -1.86 3.68
CA GLU A 33 -12.95 -3.10 4.19
C GLU A 33 -12.52 -3.32 5.63
N THR A 34 -13.33 -4.07 6.39
CA THR A 34 -12.95 -4.53 7.72
C THR A 34 -12.76 -6.04 7.65
N GLU A 35 -11.53 -6.50 7.91
CA GLU A 35 -11.16 -7.91 7.94
C GLU A 35 -10.53 -8.24 9.29
N ASP A 36 -11.07 -9.23 9.99
CA ASP A 36 -10.58 -9.69 11.30
C ASP A 36 -10.32 -8.55 12.31
N GLY A 37 -11.15 -7.49 12.25
CA GLY A 37 -11.06 -6.32 13.12
C GLY A 37 -10.03 -5.27 12.69
N CYS A 38 -9.31 -5.51 11.59
CA CYS A 38 -8.40 -4.56 10.96
C CYS A 38 -9.10 -3.84 9.80
N LEU A 39 -8.77 -2.55 9.60
CA LEU A 39 -9.25 -1.80 8.45
C LEU A 39 -8.25 -1.97 7.30
N VAL A 40 -8.73 -2.46 6.16
CA VAL A 40 -7.94 -2.82 4.98
C VAL A 40 -8.39 -1.98 3.80
N TYR A 41 -7.44 -1.33 3.13
CA TYR A 41 -7.69 -0.47 1.98
C TYR A 41 -7.30 -1.21 0.73
N VAL A 42 -8.23 -1.37 -0.19
CA VAL A 42 -8.01 -2.12 -1.43
C VAL A 42 -7.74 -1.11 -2.55
N PHE A 43 -6.56 -1.18 -3.15
CA PHE A 43 -6.17 -0.34 -4.27
C PHE A 43 -6.11 -1.13 -5.57
N SER A 44 -6.48 -0.48 -6.68
CA SER A 44 -6.29 -0.97 -8.05
C SER A 44 -4.81 -0.93 -8.47
N ARG A 45 -4.06 0.01 -7.89
CA ARG A 45 -2.64 0.22 -8.15
C ARG A 45 -1.95 0.77 -6.90
N LEU A 46 -0.73 0.30 -6.69
CA LEU A 46 0.14 0.75 -5.61
C LEU A 46 1.53 1.06 -6.18
N PHE A 47 2.22 2.02 -5.58
CA PHE A 47 3.52 2.54 -6.02
C PHE A 47 4.57 2.37 -4.93
N ASN A 48 5.85 2.38 -5.33
CA ASN A 48 6.98 2.35 -4.40
C ASN A 48 6.92 1.17 -3.41
N THR A 49 6.50 0.01 -3.91
CA THR A 49 6.40 -1.23 -3.14
C THR A 49 7.29 -2.33 -3.71
N ILE A 50 7.60 -3.29 -2.85
CA ILE A 50 8.27 -4.54 -3.20
C ILE A 50 7.24 -5.65 -2.98
N LEU A 51 7.01 -6.48 -3.99
CA LEU A 51 6.23 -7.70 -3.86
C LEU A 51 7.17 -8.86 -3.58
N LEU A 52 7.01 -9.49 -2.42
CA LEU A 52 7.72 -10.72 -2.10
C LEU A 52 6.87 -11.92 -2.56
N ALA A 53 7.17 -12.41 -3.76
CA ALA A 53 6.47 -13.54 -4.34
C ALA A 53 7.17 -14.86 -3.98
N GLU A 54 6.44 -15.75 -3.31
CA GLU A 54 6.83 -17.16 -3.20
C GLU A 54 6.18 -17.97 -4.33
N ALA A 55 6.92 -18.94 -4.87
CA ALA A 55 6.57 -19.62 -6.12
C ALA A 55 5.18 -20.31 -6.15
N ASN A 56 4.56 -20.53 -4.99
CA ASN A 56 3.27 -21.21 -4.85
C ASN A 56 2.32 -20.53 -3.84
N ALA A 57 2.51 -19.25 -3.52
CA ALA A 57 1.64 -18.57 -2.57
C ALA A 57 0.45 -17.90 -3.27
N ASP A 58 -0.75 -18.10 -2.74
CA ASP A 58 -1.98 -17.44 -3.21
C ASP A 58 -1.99 -15.93 -2.92
N PHE A 59 -1.12 -15.51 -2.00
CA PHE A 59 -0.91 -14.13 -1.59
C PHE A 59 0.59 -13.81 -1.58
N HIS A 60 0.93 -12.55 -1.86
CA HIS A 60 2.29 -12.03 -1.79
C HIS A 60 2.34 -10.86 -0.83
N ASP A 61 3.33 -10.88 0.06
CA ASP A 61 3.54 -9.77 1.00
C ASP A 61 4.00 -8.53 0.24
N ILE A 62 3.46 -7.38 0.66
CA ILE A 62 3.75 -6.07 0.10
C ILE A 62 4.59 -5.32 1.12
N TYR A 63 5.78 -4.91 0.72
CA TYR A 63 6.67 -4.09 1.56
C TYR A 63 6.83 -2.69 0.98
N CYS A 64 6.99 -1.70 1.85
CA CYS A 64 7.40 -0.35 1.43
C CYS A 64 8.86 -0.36 0.93
N VAL A 65 9.14 0.22 -0.24
CA VAL A 65 10.52 0.30 -0.76
C VAL A 65 11.44 1.19 0.09
N GLY A 66 10.88 2.16 0.82
CA GLY A 66 11.63 3.13 1.61
C GLY A 66 12.13 2.58 2.95
N CYS A 67 11.27 1.90 3.71
CA CYS A 67 11.60 1.39 5.04
C CYS A 67 11.57 -0.14 5.18
N SER A 68 11.13 -0.87 4.14
CA SER A 68 10.98 -2.33 4.16
C SER A 68 10.01 -2.87 5.24
N ASN A 69 9.12 -2.03 5.78
CA ASN A 69 8.01 -2.52 6.59
C ASN A 69 6.98 -3.21 5.71
N ASP A 70 6.41 -4.29 6.25
CA ASP A 70 5.25 -4.96 5.69
C ASP A 70 4.05 -4.03 5.79
N ILE A 71 3.34 -3.84 4.68
CA ILE A 71 2.18 -2.96 4.60
C ILE A 71 0.91 -3.69 4.17
N GLY A 72 0.98 -4.95 3.72
CA GLY A 72 -0.21 -5.64 3.23
C GLY A 72 0.05 -6.84 2.32
N LEU A 73 -1.00 -7.24 1.59
CA LEU A 73 -1.05 -8.46 0.79
C LEU A 73 -1.58 -8.20 -0.62
N TYR A 74 -0.98 -8.83 -1.61
CA TYR A 74 -1.44 -8.88 -2.99
C TYR A 74 -1.96 -10.28 -3.32
N GLY A 75 -3.21 -10.39 -3.73
CA GLY A 75 -3.81 -11.68 -4.13
C GLY A 75 -3.47 -12.07 -5.55
N VAL A 76 -3.03 -13.32 -5.77
CA VAL A 76 -2.73 -13.85 -7.11
C VAL A 76 -4.01 -14.14 -7.91
N SER A 77 -5.08 -14.57 -7.21
CA SER A 77 -6.37 -14.91 -7.84
C SER A 77 -7.22 -13.69 -8.22
N ASP A 78 -6.94 -12.52 -7.64
CA ASP A 78 -7.59 -11.26 -7.98
C ASP A 78 -6.54 -10.20 -8.31
N PRO A 79 -5.92 -10.30 -9.51
CA PRO A 79 -4.77 -9.50 -9.90
C PRO A 79 -5.22 -8.09 -10.28
N ASN A 80 -5.54 -7.28 -9.27
CA ASN A 80 -5.68 -5.80 -9.24
C ASN A 80 -6.17 -5.34 -7.84
N CYS A 81 -6.09 -6.19 -6.81
CA CYS A 81 -6.56 -5.86 -5.48
C CYS A 81 -5.37 -5.86 -4.51
N PHE A 82 -4.67 -4.73 -4.44
CA PHE A 82 -3.61 -4.51 -3.45
C PHE A 82 -4.27 -4.18 -2.12
N ARG A 83 -4.15 -5.08 -1.14
CA ARG A 83 -4.80 -4.96 0.16
C ARG A 83 -3.78 -4.40 1.16
N VAL A 84 -3.95 -3.15 1.57
CA VAL A 84 -3.01 -2.45 2.44
C VAL A 84 -3.65 -2.20 3.79
N LEU A 85 -2.95 -2.51 4.86
CA LEU A 85 -3.41 -2.24 6.22
C LEU A 85 -3.48 -0.73 6.47
N ARG A 86 -4.64 -0.22 6.91
CA ARG A 86 -4.79 1.21 7.20
C ARG A 86 -3.83 1.67 8.30
N SER A 87 -3.46 0.80 9.23
CA SER A 87 -2.49 1.13 10.30
C SER A 87 -1.11 1.52 9.76
N GLU A 88 -0.79 1.11 8.54
CA GLU A 88 0.49 1.32 7.86
C GLU A 88 0.47 2.52 6.89
N LEU A 89 -0.72 3.11 6.69
CA LEU A 89 -0.95 4.25 5.82
C LEU A 89 -1.18 5.53 6.62
N GLN A 90 -0.56 6.59 6.15
CA GLN A 90 -0.94 7.97 6.44
C GLN A 90 -1.81 8.46 5.28
N GLY A 91 -3.03 8.92 5.56
CA GLY A 91 -3.94 9.41 4.53
C GLY A 91 -3.55 10.80 4.02
N PRO A 92 -4.09 11.21 2.86
CA PRO A 92 -3.85 12.54 2.31
C PRO A 92 -4.22 13.66 3.28
N GLU A 93 -3.47 14.76 3.25
CA GLU A 93 -3.80 15.97 4.01
C GLU A 93 -5.22 16.46 3.69
N GLY A 94 -6.00 16.78 4.73
CA GLY A 94 -7.38 17.22 4.65
C GLY A 94 -8.41 16.11 4.40
N SER A 95 -8.00 14.84 4.44
CA SER A 95 -8.92 13.69 4.33
C SER A 95 -9.33 13.16 5.70
N ASP A 96 -10.47 12.45 5.77
CA ASP A 96 -10.88 11.71 6.97
C ASP A 96 -9.86 10.63 7.39
N ASP A 97 -8.87 10.34 6.53
CA ASP A 97 -7.80 9.38 6.76
C ASP A 97 -6.48 10.03 7.22
N GLU A 98 -6.45 11.33 7.50
CA GLU A 98 -5.23 12.06 7.90
C GLU A 98 -4.71 11.68 9.32
N VAL A 99 -5.46 10.88 10.09
CA VAL A 99 -5.10 10.47 11.47
C VAL A 99 -4.51 9.07 11.54
#